data_AF-A0A3A5A5R8-F1
#
_entry.id   AF-A0A3A5A5R8-F1
#
_cell.length_a   1.000
_cell.length_b   1.000
_cell.length_c   1.000
_cell.angle_alpha   90.00
_cell.angle_beta   90.00
_cell.angle_gamma   90.00
#
_symmetry.space_group_name_H-M   'P 1'
#
loop_
_entity.id
_entity.type
_entity.pdbx_description
1 polymer ?
#
loop_
_entity_poly.entity_id
_entity_poly.type
_entity_poly.pdbx_seq_one_letter_code
_entity_poly.pdbx_strand_id
1 'polypeptide(L)'
;MKINPSMRGHFITIDPLTFWPQGISGKCKKVFQLKTKFTAKKSNGPLFASCCFKKRSIVNRLFNFVELEQNLLRVTQRTILQAKIRETIVMDYPGRIVNRKGFTLMEVLMALVVLGIATAIAIPSFTAWLPDARLKSAARDIFSNLQLTKMEAIKANSNYTIRFDAAAGTYQMENGSGVVQRTITLSDYGSGVRFGSAAASAVSGDPVALGPDYISYTDNKNVFNSRGTGNDENGYVYLTNSKGTSYAVGSRASGAVVLLKWDGGNWT
;
A
#
# COMPACT_ATOMS: atom_id res chain seq x y z
N MET A 1 -13.91 24.13 -53.50
CA MET A 1 -12.83 25.12 -53.26
C MET A 1 -13.47 26.28 -52.51
N LYS A 2 -13.28 26.52 -51.22
CA LYS A 2 -12.05 26.53 -50.42
C LYS A 2 -12.37 26.11 -48.97
N ILE A 3 -11.42 25.39 -48.39
CA ILE A 3 -11.18 25.28 -46.95
C ILE A 3 -10.40 26.54 -46.55
N ASN A 4 -10.83 27.33 -45.55
CA ASN A 4 -9.96 27.75 -44.43
C ASN A 4 -10.77 28.49 -43.34
N PRO A 5 -10.41 28.32 -42.04
CA PRO A 5 -11.15 28.77 -40.87
C PRO A 5 -10.55 30.03 -40.24
N SER A 6 -11.34 30.73 -39.43
CA SER A 6 -10.79 31.61 -38.38
C SER A 6 -11.73 31.71 -37.18
N MET A 7 -11.85 30.63 -36.40
CA MET A 7 -12.22 30.77 -34.99
C MET A 7 -10.96 31.23 -34.24
N ARG A 8 -10.68 32.53 -34.27
CA ARG A 8 -9.73 33.14 -33.32
C ARG A 8 -10.33 32.95 -31.94
N GLY A 9 -9.61 32.22 -31.09
CA GLY A 9 -10.03 31.88 -29.75
C GLY A 9 -10.41 33.12 -28.93
N HIS A 10 -11.68 33.16 -28.52
CA HIS A 10 -12.05 33.90 -27.33
C HIS A 10 -11.51 33.12 -26.14
N PHE A 11 -10.38 33.61 -25.62
CA PHE A 11 -9.88 33.25 -24.31
C PHE A 11 -10.91 33.73 -23.28
N ILE A 12 -11.67 32.79 -22.71
CA ILE A 12 -12.27 33.01 -21.40
C ILE A 12 -11.14 32.78 -20.40
N THR A 13 -10.45 33.86 -20.03
CA THR A 13 -9.54 33.86 -18.89
C THR A 13 -10.37 33.73 -17.62
N ILE A 14 -10.40 32.53 -17.05
CA ILE A 14 -10.92 32.32 -15.70
C ILE A 14 -9.80 32.71 -14.75
N ASP A 15 -9.91 33.90 -14.15
CA ASP A 15 -8.97 34.35 -13.12
C ASP A 15 -8.97 33.37 -11.93
N PRO A 16 -7.80 32.87 -11.49
CA PRO A 16 -7.72 31.84 -10.44
C PRO A 16 -7.96 32.39 -9.02
N LEU A 17 -8.55 33.58 -8.89
CA LEU A 17 -8.73 34.29 -7.61
C LEU A 17 -10.17 34.28 -7.09
N THR A 18 -11.15 33.74 -7.82
CA THR A 18 -12.56 33.73 -7.38
C THR A 18 -12.97 32.50 -6.56
N PHE A 19 -12.08 31.53 -6.33
CA PHE A 19 -12.39 30.31 -5.56
C PHE A 19 -11.65 30.24 -4.20
N TRP A 20 -11.46 31.36 -3.52
CA TRP A 20 -10.89 31.36 -2.17
C TRP A 20 -11.85 31.96 -1.15
N PRO A 21 -12.12 31.28 -0.02
CA PRO A 21 -12.81 31.89 1.10
C PRO A 21 -11.99 33.09 1.60
N GLN A 22 -12.65 34.22 1.81
CA GLN A 22 -12.05 35.44 2.38
C GLN A 22 -11.51 35.14 3.79
N GLY A 23 -10.18 35.06 3.95
CA GLY A 23 -9.60 34.88 5.29
C GLY A 23 -8.20 34.26 5.43
N ILE A 24 -7.38 34.19 4.37
CA ILE A 24 -6.04 33.58 4.47
C ILE A 24 -4.95 34.60 4.12
N SER A 25 -4.06 34.86 5.08
CA SER A 25 -2.96 35.81 4.96
C SER A 25 -1.95 35.42 3.88
N GLY A 26 -1.35 36.43 3.22
CA GLY A 26 -0.55 36.28 2.01
C GLY A 26 0.71 35.39 2.11
N LYS A 27 1.15 35.01 3.32
CA LYS A 27 2.28 34.10 3.52
C LYS A 27 1.91 32.64 3.19
N CYS A 28 0.67 32.20 3.42
CA CYS A 28 0.24 30.84 3.05
C CYS A 28 0.11 30.64 1.53
N LYS A 29 -0.18 31.69 0.76
CA LYS A 29 -0.25 31.61 -0.71
C LYS A 29 1.12 31.36 -1.35
N LYS A 30 2.23 31.84 -0.76
CA LYS A 30 3.59 31.66 -1.31
C LYS A 30 4.16 30.25 -1.08
N VAL A 31 3.83 29.60 0.04
CA VAL A 31 4.35 28.25 0.35
C VAL A 31 3.76 27.20 -0.59
N PHE A 32 2.52 27.37 -1.06
CA PHE A 32 1.87 26.45 -1.98
C PHE A 32 2.34 26.60 -3.44
N GLN A 33 2.77 27.80 -3.84
CA GLN A 33 3.26 28.10 -5.20
C GLN A 33 4.68 27.58 -5.47
N LEU A 34 5.45 27.22 -4.44
CA LEU A 34 6.84 26.77 -4.59
C LEU A 34 7.01 25.26 -4.86
N LYS A 35 5.94 24.45 -4.81
CA LYS A 35 6.04 22.98 -4.97
C LYS A 35 5.41 22.39 -6.25
N THR A 36 4.93 23.19 -7.18
CA THR A 36 4.29 22.67 -8.40
C THR A 36 4.73 23.40 -9.68
N LYS A 37 5.99 23.23 -10.07
CA LYS A 37 6.36 23.32 -11.49
C LYS A 37 6.18 21.94 -12.13
N PHE A 38 4.97 21.65 -12.59
CA PHE A 38 4.73 20.59 -13.56
C PHE A 38 4.52 21.23 -14.93
N THR A 39 5.55 21.19 -15.78
CA THR A 39 5.44 21.52 -17.19
C THR A 39 4.77 20.35 -17.92
N ALA A 40 3.49 20.50 -18.26
CA ALA A 40 2.78 19.54 -19.11
C ALA A 40 3.09 19.86 -20.60
N LYS A 41 3.79 18.94 -21.28
CA LYS A 41 3.95 18.95 -22.74
C LYS A 41 2.69 18.35 -23.37
N LYS A 42 1.95 19.13 -24.14
CA LYS A 42 0.73 18.71 -24.85
C LYS A 42 1.14 17.83 -26.05
N SER A 43 0.90 16.52 -25.99
CA SER A 43 0.93 15.63 -27.17
C SER A 43 -0.44 14.98 -27.36
N ASN A 44 -1.00 15.13 -28.56
CA ASN A 44 -2.34 14.71 -28.93
C ASN A 44 -2.41 13.18 -29.12
N GLY A 45 -3.34 12.51 -28.45
CA GLY A 45 -3.69 11.11 -28.68
C GLY A 45 -4.62 10.55 -27.58
N PRO A 46 -5.69 9.80 -27.91
CA PRO A 46 -6.70 9.36 -26.95
C PRO A 46 -6.33 7.99 -26.34
N LEU A 47 -5.24 7.89 -25.57
CA LEU A 47 -4.82 6.61 -24.98
C LEU A 47 -4.24 6.71 -23.56
N PHE A 48 -4.61 7.69 -22.73
CA PHE A 48 -4.11 7.71 -21.34
C PHE A 48 -5.12 8.31 -20.36
N ALA A 49 -6.27 7.66 -20.17
CA ALA A 49 -7.14 7.91 -19.01
C ALA A 49 -6.83 6.98 -17.82
N SER A 50 -6.14 5.86 -18.03
CA SER A 50 -5.88 4.87 -16.97
C SER A 50 -4.62 5.12 -16.12
N CYS A 51 -3.72 6.02 -16.52
CA CYS A 51 -2.51 6.30 -15.72
C CYS A 51 -2.73 7.27 -14.55
N CYS A 52 -3.86 7.98 -14.48
CA CYS A 52 -4.06 8.97 -13.41
C CYS A 52 -4.61 8.40 -12.10
N PHE A 53 -5.12 7.17 -12.06
CA PHE A 53 -5.74 6.64 -10.84
C PHE A 53 -4.75 5.94 -9.88
N LYS A 54 -3.59 5.50 -10.41
CA LYS A 54 -2.65 4.65 -9.65
C LYS A 54 -1.78 5.40 -8.64
N LYS A 55 -1.68 6.74 -8.74
CA LYS A 55 -0.92 7.58 -7.79
C LYS A 55 -1.72 8.10 -6.60
N ARG A 56 -2.96 7.66 -6.39
CA ARG A 56 -3.79 8.10 -5.24
C ARG A 56 -3.55 7.30 -3.95
N SER A 57 -3.09 6.04 -4.07
CA SER A 57 -2.92 5.10 -2.95
C SER A 57 -1.70 5.38 -2.06
N ILE A 58 -0.57 5.79 -2.66
CA ILE A 58 0.66 6.09 -1.91
C ILE A 58 0.59 7.50 -1.30
N VAL A 59 -0.08 8.43 -1.99
CA VAL A 59 -0.31 9.78 -1.48
C VAL A 59 -1.26 9.77 -0.29
N ASN A 60 -2.31 8.93 -0.27
CA ASN A 60 -3.21 8.82 0.90
C ASN A 60 -2.56 8.21 2.15
N ARG A 61 -1.55 7.33 2.02
CA ARG A 61 -0.80 6.83 3.20
C ARG A 61 0.21 7.85 3.74
N LEU A 62 0.75 8.70 2.86
CA LEU A 62 1.56 9.86 3.29
C LEU A 62 0.67 10.99 3.86
N PHE A 63 -0.56 11.13 3.40
CA PHE A 63 -1.53 12.12 3.92
C PHE A 63 -1.92 11.82 5.37
N ASN A 64 -2.18 10.55 5.70
CA ASN A 64 -2.49 10.15 7.08
C ASN A 64 -1.32 10.31 8.07
N PHE A 65 -0.07 10.37 7.58
CA PHE A 65 1.10 10.59 8.44
C PHE A 65 1.39 12.09 8.67
N VAL A 66 1.05 12.95 7.69
CA VAL A 66 1.23 14.41 7.80
C VAL A 66 0.10 15.09 8.59
N GLU A 67 -1.11 14.53 8.57
CA GLU A 67 -2.27 15.11 9.29
C GLU A 67 -2.24 14.84 10.81
N LEU A 68 -1.48 13.83 11.24
CA LEU A 68 -1.18 13.54 12.64
C LEU A 68 -0.20 14.57 13.26
N GLU A 69 0.78 15.08 12.49
CA GLU A 69 1.70 16.12 12.98
C GLU A 69 1.03 17.51 13.11
N GLN A 70 0.08 17.83 12.23
CA GLN A 70 -0.61 19.13 12.27
C GLN A 70 -1.62 19.23 13.43
N ASN A 71 -2.24 18.12 13.85
CA ASN A 71 -3.11 18.13 15.03
C ASN A 71 -2.32 18.15 16.35
N LEU A 72 -1.12 17.56 16.39
CA LEU A 72 -0.21 17.65 17.54
C LEU A 72 0.30 19.09 17.76
N LEU A 73 0.52 19.88 16.70
CA LEU A 73 0.93 21.28 16.81
C LEU A 73 -0.17 22.21 17.36
N ARG A 74 -1.45 21.91 17.11
CA ARG A 74 -2.57 22.71 17.65
C ARG A 74 -2.88 22.40 19.11
N VAL A 75 -2.67 21.16 19.56
CA VAL A 75 -2.83 20.76 20.96
C VAL A 75 -1.69 21.31 21.82
N THR A 76 -0.45 21.23 21.36
CA THR A 76 0.72 21.77 22.08
C THR A 76 0.68 23.28 22.24
N GLN A 77 0.25 24.04 21.22
CA GLN A 77 0.18 25.51 21.32
C GLN A 77 -0.86 26.00 22.33
N ARG A 78 -1.98 25.29 22.53
CA ARG A 78 -2.98 25.66 23.53
C ARG A 78 -2.51 25.37 24.96
N THR A 79 -1.74 24.32 25.18
CA THR A 79 -1.18 24.00 26.50
C THR A 79 -0.07 24.98 26.90
N ILE A 80 0.76 25.42 25.96
CA ILE A 80 1.87 26.37 26.21
C ILE A 80 1.35 27.77 26.60
N LEU A 81 0.23 28.22 26.03
CA LEU A 81 -0.30 29.56 26.30
C LEU A 81 -0.96 29.68 27.70
N GLN A 82 -1.62 28.61 28.18
CA GLN A 82 -2.22 28.57 29.53
C GLN A 82 -1.17 28.29 30.62
N ALA A 83 -0.03 27.67 30.27
CA ALA A 83 1.09 27.49 31.20
C ALA A 83 1.90 28.77 31.44
N LYS A 84 1.94 29.70 30.47
CA LYS A 84 2.77 30.92 30.56
C LYS A 84 2.29 31.95 31.60
N ILE A 85 1.04 31.86 32.08
CA ILE A 85 0.42 32.86 32.98
C ILE A 85 0.45 32.41 34.46
N ARG A 86 0.94 31.21 34.79
CA ARG A 86 0.91 30.65 36.15
C ARG A 86 2.27 30.52 36.85
N GLU A 87 3.33 31.14 36.34
CA GLU A 87 4.71 31.00 36.87
C GLU A 87 5.34 32.30 37.42
N THR A 88 4.57 33.35 37.72
CA THR A 88 5.17 34.57 38.32
C THR A 88 5.43 34.47 39.82
N ILE A 89 5.21 33.31 40.47
CA ILE A 89 5.47 33.14 41.90
C ILE A 89 5.98 31.72 42.18
N VAL A 90 7.26 31.45 41.90
CA VAL A 90 7.98 30.38 42.61
C VAL A 90 9.34 30.93 43.02
N MET A 91 9.49 30.99 44.34
CA MET A 91 10.71 31.20 45.11
C MET A 91 11.95 30.60 44.44
N ASP A 92 12.98 31.44 44.31
CA ASP A 92 14.36 31.02 44.08
C ASP A 92 14.83 30.15 45.25
N TYR A 93 14.73 28.83 45.10
CA TYR A 93 15.44 27.89 45.97
C TYR A 93 16.89 27.82 45.48
N PRO A 94 17.87 28.27 46.28
CA PRO A 94 19.26 28.25 45.87
C PRO A 94 19.74 26.79 45.71
N GLY A 95 20.21 26.48 44.50
CA GLY A 95 21.32 25.55 44.30
C GLY A 95 21.05 24.08 44.55
N ARG A 96 20.22 23.43 43.73
CA ARG A 96 20.49 22.02 43.38
C ARG A 96 21.26 21.99 42.07
N ILE A 97 22.60 22.05 42.17
CA ILE A 97 23.48 21.74 41.04
C ILE A 97 23.23 20.27 40.70
N VAL A 98 22.38 20.02 39.72
CA VAL A 98 22.29 18.71 39.07
C VAL A 98 23.63 18.48 38.40
N ASN A 99 24.46 17.71 39.10
CA ASN A 99 25.78 17.33 38.64
C ASN A 99 25.60 16.64 37.28
N ARG A 100 25.95 17.33 36.18
CA ARG A 100 25.90 16.77 34.84
C ARG A 100 27.01 15.73 34.75
N LYS A 101 26.71 14.49 35.16
CA LYS A 101 27.61 13.36 34.97
C LYS A 101 27.76 13.15 33.45
N GLY A 102 28.92 13.51 32.91
CA GLY A 102 29.31 13.15 31.56
C GLY A 102 29.68 11.67 31.49
N PHE A 103 29.38 11.02 30.37
CA PHE A 103 29.85 9.66 30.11
C PHE A 103 31.37 9.64 30.04
N THR A 104 31.99 8.63 30.65
CA THR A 104 33.44 8.46 30.55
C THR A 104 33.81 7.89 29.18
N LEU A 105 35.01 8.19 28.66
CA LEU A 105 35.48 7.63 27.39
C LEU A 105 35.48 6.09 27.41
N MET A 106 35.83 5.49 28.56
CA MET A 106 35.84 4.04 28.73
C MET A 106 34.43 3.44 28.65
N GLU A 107 33.43 4.13 29.20
CA GLU A 107 32.04 3.67 29.20
C GLU A 107 31.46 3.62 27.79
N VAL A 108 31.77 4.64 26.97
CA VAL A 108 31.37 4.65 25.55
C VAL A 108 32.07 3.52 24.78
N LEU A 109 33.35 3.26 25.04
CA LEU A 109 34.08 2.15 24.40
C LEU A 109 33.48 0.80 24.77
N MET A 110 33.19 0.54 26.04
CA MET A 110 32.54 -0.70 26.46
C MET A 110 31.15 -0.84 25.86
N ALA A 111 30.36 0.23 25.82
CA ALA A 111 29.03 0.22 25.20
C ALA A 111 29.08 -0.12 23.71
N LEU A 112 30.06 0.40 22.97
CA LEU A 112 30.26 0.08 21.55
C LEU A 112 30.68 -1.39 21.34
N VAL A 113 31.53 -1.94 22.22
CA VAL A 113 31.91 -3.36 22.17
C VAL A 113 30.69 -4.25 22.36
N VAL A 114 29.87 -3.97 23.38
CA VAL A 114 28.63 -4.74 23.63
C VAL A 114 27.64 -4.59 22.47
N LEU A 115 27.49 -3.38 21.91
CA LEU A 115 26.63 -3.14 20.75
C LEU A 115 27.13 -3.88 19.50
N GLY A 116 28.43 -3.94 19.27
CA GLY A 116 29.03 -4.67 18.15
C GLY A 116 28.74 -6.17 18.23
N ILE A 117 28.89 -6.77 19.42
CA ILE A 117 28.57 -8.19 19.64
C ILE A 117 27.06 -8.44 19.46
N ALA A 118 26.20 -7.57 20.01
CA ALA A 118 24.75 -7.72 19.90
C ALA A 118 24.27 -7.61 18.44
N THR A 119 24.80 -6.65 17.67
CA THR A 119 24.43 -6.46 16.26
C THR A 119 24.92 -7.61 15.37
N ALA A 120 26.10 -8.17 15.65
CA ALA A 120 26.62 -9.34 14.92
C ALA A 120 25.68 -10.55 14.99
N ILE A 121 24.99 -10.75 16.12
CA ILE A 121 24.03 -11.86 16.30
C ILE A 121 22.65 -11.47 15.73
N ALA A 122 22.25 -10.21 15.86
CA ALA A 122 20.91 -9.76 15.46
C ALA A 122 20.69 -9.71 13.94
N ILE A 123 21.69 -9.27 13.15
CA ILE A 123 21.57 -9.09 11.71
C ILE A 123 21.18 -10.38 10.95
N PRO A 124 21.88 -11.52 11.09
CA PRO A 124 21.56 -12.72 10.33
C PRO A 124 20.14 -13.24 10.62
N SER A 125 19.71 -13.16 11.89
CA SER A 125 18.35 -13.54 12.30
C SER A 125 17.27 -12.74 11.56
N PHE A 126 17.47 -11.42 11.43
CA PHE A 126 16.52 -10.55 10.74
C PHE A 126 16.41 -10.87 9.24
N THR A 127 17.53 -11.19 8.58
CA THR A 127 17.54 -11.56 7.16
C THR A 127 16.82 -12.88 6.86
N ALA A 128 16.84 -13.83 7.80
CA ALA A 128 16.16 -15.11 7.65
C ALA A 128 14.64 -15.00 7.80
N TRP A 129 14.14 -14.08 8.63
CA TRP A 129 12.70 -13.92 8.90
C TRP A 129 11.99 -13.05 7.85
N LEU A 130 12.68 -12.07 7.28
CA LEU A 130 12.09 -11.07 6.39
C LEU A 130 11.36 -11.67 5.15
N PRO A 131 11.89 -12.67 4.43
CA PRO A 131 11.20 -13.26 3.28
C PRO A 131 9.87 -13.94 3.64
N ASP A 132 9.79 -14.57 4.82
CA ASP A 132 8.56 -15.23 5.28
C ASP A 132 7.50 -14.20 5.69
N ALA A 133 7.92 -13.10 6.33
CA ALA A 133 7.05 -11.98 6.68
C ALA A 133 6.43 -11.32 5.43
N ARG A 134 7.25 -11.07 4.40
CA ARG A 134 6.81 -10.51 3.11
C ARG A 134 5.81 -11.43 2.40
N LEU A 135 6.13 -12.72 2.30
CA LEU A 135 5.25 -13.71 1.68
C LEU A 135 3.90 -13.79 2.40
N LYS A 136 3.92 -13.84 3.74
CA LYS A 136 2.70 -13.87 4.55
C LYS A 136 1.87 -12.60 4.38
N SER A 137 2.50 -11.45 4.23
CA SER A 137 1.81 -10.20 3.93
C SER A 137 1.14 -10.23 2.56
N ALA A 138 1.87 -10.68 1.53
CA ALA A 138 1.34 -10.81 0.16
C ALA A 138 0.13 -11.76 0.10
N ALA A 139 0.23 -12.92 0.75
CA ALA A 139 -0.85 -13.90 0.80
C ALA A 139 -2.11 -13.35 1.50
N ARG A 140 -1.94 -12.63 2.63
CA ARG A 140 -3.04 -11.99 3.35
C ARG A 140 -3.69 -10.85 2.57
N ASP A 141 -2.90 -10.09 1.82
CA ASP A 141 -3.43 -9.04 0.97
C ASP A 141 -4.25 -9.60 -0.19
N ILE A 142 -3.79 -10.69 -0.84
CA ILE A 142 -4.57 -11.37 -1.87
C ILE A 142 -5.87 -11.92 -1.28
N PHE A 143 -5.81 -12.53 -0.10
CA PHE A 143 -7.01 -12.99 0.62
C PHE A 143 -7.99 -11.83 0.89
N SER A 144 -7.47 -10.71 1.36
CA SER A 144 -8.28 -9.51 1.64
C SER A 144 -8.86 -8.90 0.37
N ASN A 145 -8.10 -8.88 -0.74
CA ASN A 145 -8.56 -8.39 -2.03
C ASN A 145 -9.59 -9.32 -2.68
N LEU A 146 -9.48 -10.65 -2.49
CA LEU A 146 -10.53 -11.61 -2.88
C LEU A 146 -11.82 -11.34 -2.12
N GLN A 147 -11.75 -11.17 -0.79
CA GLN A 147 -12.91 -10.81 0.01
C GLN A 147 -13.51 -9.45 -0.40
N LEU A 148 -12.65 -8.46 -0.68
CA LEU A 148 -13.09 -7.16 -1.16
C LEU A 148 -13.80 -7.27 -2.51
N THR A 149 -13.24 -8.03 -3.46
CA THR A 149 -13.84 -8.28 -4.78
C THR A 149 -15.22 -8.92 -4.62
N LYS A 150 -15.35 -9.92 -3.74
CA LYS A 150 -16.62 -10.54 -3.40
C LYS A 150 -17.62 -9.54 -2.83
N MET A 151 -17.21 -8.71 -1.87
CA MET A 151 -18.09 -7.69 -1.29
C MET A 151 -18.53 -6.64 -2.31
N GLU A 152 -17.63 -6.21 -3.19
CA GLU A 152 -17.97 -5.27 -4.27
C GLU A 152 -18.93 -5.89 -5.29
N ALA A 153 -18.81 -7.19 -5.60
CA ALA A 153 -19.77 -7.91 -6.46
C ALA A 153 -21.19 -7.86 -5.88
N ILE A 154 -21.31 -8.20 -4.59
CA ILE A 154 -22.59 -8.20 -3.87
C ILE A 154 -23.16 -6.78 -3.80
N LYS A 155 -22.34 -5.80 -3.41
CA LYS A 155 -22.75 -4.40 -3.26
C LYS A 155 -23.20 -3.77 -4.58
N ALA A 156 -22.49 -4.06 -5.67
CA ALA A 156 -22.81 -3.54 -7.00
C ALA A 156 -23.92 -4.34 -7.71
N ASN A 157 -24.40 -5.43 -7.10
CA ASN A 157 -25.31 -6.40 -7.71
C ASN A 157 -24.87 -6.81 -9.13
N SER A 158 -23.55 -6.97 -9.32
CA SER A 158 -22.92 -7.24 -10.60
C SER A 158 -21.70 -8.13 -10.40
N ASN A 159 -21.30 -8.86 -11.44
CA ASN A 159 -20.15 -9.74 -11.35
C ASN A 159 -18.87 -8.92 -11.18
N TYR A 160 -17.96 -9.33 -10.31
CA TYR A 160 -16.62 -8.76 -10.23
C TYR A 160 -15.59 -9.86 -10.41
N THR A 161 -14.50 -9.52 -11.07
CA THR A 161 -13.47 -10.49 -11.45
C THR A 161 -12.14 -10.09 -10.84
N ILE A 162 -11.37 -11.07 -10.38
CA ILE A 162 -9.95 -10.90 -10.10
C ILE A 162 -9.16 -11.73 -11.09
N ARG A 163 -8.24 -11.10 -11.81
CA ARG A 163 -7.38 -11.71 -12.81
C ARG A 163 -5.95 -11.73 -12.31
N PHE A 164 -5.29 -12.88 -12.49
CA PHE A 164 -3.90 -13.07 -12.14
C PHE A 164 -3.07 -13.15 -13.43
N ASP A 165 -1.91 -12.51 -13.41
CA ASP A 165 -0.94 -12.56 -14.49
C ASP A 165 0.39 -13.01 -13.89
N ALA A 166 0.69 -14.30 -14.07
CA ALA A 166 1.90 -14.90 -13.54
C ALA A 166 3.16 -14.36 -14.21
N ALA A 167 3.11 -14.05 -15.51
CA ALA A 167 4.25 -13.56 -16.28
C ALA A 167 4.64 -12.14 -15.84
N ALA A 168 3.64 -11.27 -15.65
CA ALA A 168 3.87 -9.93 -15.13
C ALA A 168 4.07 -9.88 -13.61
N GLY A 169 3.73 -10.96 -12.88
CA GLY A 169 3.73 -10.95 -11.42
C GLY A 169 2.71 -9.97 -10.85
N THR A 170 1.54 -9.83 -11.50
CA THR A 170 0.49 -8.88 -11.09
C THR A 170 -0.84 -9.57 -10.92
N TYR A 171 -1.75 -8.91 -10.20
CA TYR A 171 -3.16 -9.27 -10.21
C TYR A 171 -4.02 -8.01 -10.23
N GLN A 172 -5.20 -8.13 -10.82
CA GLN A 172 -6.08 -7.00 -11.11
C GLN A 172 -7.51 -7.33 -10.71
N MET A 173 -8.20 -6.37 -10.11
CA MET A 173 -9.62 -6.44 -9.84
C MET A 173 -10.36 -5.65 -10.91
N GLU A 174 -11.30 -6.31 -11.59
CA GLU A 174 -12.12 -5.81 -12.68
C GLU A 174 -13.59 -5.81 -12.24
N ASN A 175 -14.34 -4.79 -12.66
CA ASN A 175 -15.80 -4.82 -12.50
C ASN A 175 -16.46 -5.74 -13.56
N GLY A 176 -17.78 -5.88 -13.50
CA GLY A 176 -18.53 -6.74 -14.44
C GLY A 176 -18.49 -6.32 -15.91
N SER A 177 -17.98 -5.12 -16.19
CA SER A 177 -17.74 -4.62 -17.55
C SER A 177 -16.29 -4.80 -18.01
N GLY A 178 -15.43 -5.44 -17.21
CA GLY A 178 -14.01 -5.64 -17.52
C GLY A 178 -13.12 -4.42 -17.27
N VAL A 179 -13.61 -3.39 -16.58
CA VAL A 179 -12.83 -2.20 -16.23
C VAL A 179 -11.99 -2.48 -15.00
N VAL A 180 -10.67 -2.35 -15.15
CA VAL A 180 -9.70 -2.51 -14.05
C VAL A 180 -9.88 -1.41 -13.02
N GLN A 181 -10.25 -1.80 -11.81
CA GLN A 181 -10.38 -0.90 -10.66
C GLN A 181 -9.08 -0.77 -9.88
N ARG A 182 -8.32 -1.87 -9.77
CA ARG A 182 -7.08 -1.92 -9.00
C ARG A 182 -6.13 -2.98 -9.55
N THR A 183 -4.91 -2.58 -9.83
CA THR A 183 -3.79 -3.49 -10.14
C THR A 183 -2.88 -3.58 -8.93
N ILE A 184 -2.33 -4.74 -8.59
CA ILE A 184 -1.31 -4.90 -7.56
C ILE A 184 -0.16 -5.69 -8.17
N THR A 185 1.07 -5.29 -7.87
CA THR A 185 2.29 -5.97 -8.34
C THR A 185 2.94 -6.68 -7.17
N LEU A 186 3.31 -7.96 -7.34
CA LEU A 186 3.91 -8.75 -6.27
C LEU A 186 5.26 -8.18 -5.79
N SER A 187 5.99 -7.47 -6.65
CA SER A 187 7.23 -6.78 -6.29
C SER A 187 7.04 -5.68 -5.24
N ASP A 188 5.82 -5.14 -5.08
CA ASP A 188 5.51 -4.11 -4.07
C ASP A 188 5.65 -4.67 -2.64
N TYR A 189 5.54 -5.99 -2.46
CA TYR A 189 5.77 -6.68 -1.18
C TYR A 189 7.26 -6.86 -0.86
N GLY A 190 8.14 -6.57 -1.81
CA GLY A 190 9.58 -6.74 -1.72
C GLY A 190 10.10 -7.91 -2.55
N SER A 191 11.43 -8.03 -2.60
CA SER A 191 12.10 -9.09 -3.35
C SER A 191 11.79 -10.47 -2.79
N GLY A 192 11.65 -11.43 -3.71
CA GLY A 192 11.52 -12.86 -3.41
C GLY A 192 10.09 -13.39 -3.39
N VAL A 193 9.05 -12.54 -3.40
CA VAL A 193 7.65 -12.98 -3.52
C VAL A 193 7.29 -13.16 -4.99
N ARG A 194 6.85 -14.35 -5.37
CA ARG A 194 6.42 -14.68 -6.73
C ARG A 194 5.34 -15.74 -6.73
N PHE A 195 4.63 -15.88 -7.85
CA PHE A 195 3.80 -17.05 -8.10
C PHE A 195 4.69 -18.29 -8.20
N GLY A 196 4.28 -19.36 -7.52
CA GLY A 196 5.10 -20.55 -7.35
C GLY A 196 4.66 -21.37 -6.14
N SER A 197 4.89 -22.67 -6.19
CA SER A 197 4.60 -23.59 -5.08
C SER A 197 5.85 -24.14 -4.39
N ALA A 198 7.06 -23.80 -4.86
CA ALA A 198 8.31 -24.44 -4.45
C ALA A 198 8.21 -25.97 -4.51
N ALA A 199 8.21 -26.65 -3.34
CA ALA A 199 8.05 -28.10 -3.24
C ALA A 199 6.60 -28.55 -2.94
N ALA A 200 5.67 -27.60 -2.80
CA ALA A 200 4.29 -27.90 -2.47
C ALA A 200 3.51 -28.42 -3.69
N SER A 201 2.66 -29.41 -3.44
CA SER A 201 1.73 -29.96 -4.44
C SER A 201 0.44 -29.15 -4.50
N ALA A 202 -0.37 -29.38 -5.54
CA ALA A 202 -1.70 -28.81 -5.68
C ALA A 202 -2.56 -29.08 -4.43
N VAL A 203 -3.40 -28.12 -4.05
CA VAL A 203 -4.41 -28.29 -3.01
C VAL A 203 -5.43 -29.31 -3.49
N SER A 204 -5.87 -30.21 -2.61
CA SER A 204 -6.90 -31.19 -2.93
C SER A 204 -8.18 -30.52 -3.40
N GLY A 205 -8.70 -30.90 -4.57
CA GLY A 205 -9.89 -30.28 -5.16
C GLY A 205 -9.60 -29.07 -6.04
N ASP A 206 -8.34 -28.87 -6.43
CA ASP A 206 -7.97 -28.00 -7.56
C ASP A 206 -8.62 -28.50 -8.87
N PRO A 207 -9.24 -27.62 -9.66
CA PRO A 207 -9.88 -28.00 -10.93
C PRO A 207 -8.85 -28.26 -12.04
N VAL A 208 -7.65 -27.70 -11.91
CA VAL A 208 -6.55 -27.81 -12.87
C VAL A 208 -5.28 -28.21 -12.13
N ALA A 209 -4.50 -29.14 -12.71
CA ALA A 209 -3.17 -29.45 -12.21
C ALA A 209 -2.29 -28.19 -12.20
N LEU A 210 -1.34 -28.09 -11.26
CA LEU A 210 -0.44 -26.94 -11.18
C LEU A 210 0.32 -26.74 -12.50
N GLY A 211 -0.11 -25.74 -13.26
CA GLY A 211 0.56 -25.28 -14.47
C GLY A 211 1.84 -24.50 -14.16
N PRO A 212 2.59 -24.11 -15.20
CA PRO A 212 3.82 -23.32 -15.04
C PRO A 212 3.58 -21.92 -14.46
N ASP A 213 2.33 -21.45 -14.45
CA ASP A 213 1.86 -20.19 -13.91
C ASP A 213 1.45 -20.28 -12.42
N TYR A 214 1.33 -21.47 -11.86
CA TYR A 214 1.00 -21.71 -10.45
C TYR A 214 -0.30 -21.03 -9.99
N ILE A 215 -1.28 -21.00 -10.90
CA ILE A 215 -2.63 -20.51 -10.68
C ILE A 215 -3.55 -21.63 -11.15
N SER A 216 -4.42 -22.12 -10.28
CA SER A 216 -5.35 -23.20 -10.64
C SER A 216 -6.72 -22.70 -11.11
N TYR A 217 -6.93 -21.38 -11.14
CA TYR A 217 -8.13 -20.81 -11.74
C TYR A 217 -8.14 -20.97 -13.26
N THR A 218 -9.25 -21.45 -13.80
CA THR A 218 -9.53 -21.43 -15.23
C THR A 218 -9.39 -20.00 -15.79
N ASP A 219 -8.67 -19.85 -16.91
CA ASP A 219 -8.28 -18.55 -17.51
C ASP A 219 -7.53 -17.59 -16.57
N ASN A 220 -6.89 -18.09 -15.51
CA ASN A 220 -6.21 -17.28 -14.49
C ASN A 220 -7.10 -16.19 -13.88
N LYS A 221 -8.42 -16.45 -13.78
CA LYS A 221 -9.38 -15.48 -13.23
C LYS A 221 -10.39 -16.15 -12.32
N ASN A 222 -10.79 -15.43 -11.28
CA ASN A 222 -11.91 -15.82 -10.43
C ASN A 222 -13.01 -14.77 -10.55
N VAL A 223 -14.26 -15.22 -10.70
CA VAL A 223 -15.43 -14.35 -10.84
C VAL A 223 -16.33 -14.56 -9.64
N PHE A 224 -16.63 -13.49 -8.92
CA PHE A 224 -17.68 -13.47 -7.92
C PHE A 224 -18.95 -12.89 -8.52
N ASN A 225 -20.07 -13.57 -8.34
CA ASN A 225 -21.37 -13.05 -8.74
C ASN A 225 -22.01 -12.16 -7.65
N SER A 226 -23.17 -11.57 -7.95
CA SER A 226 -23.90 -10.71 -7.01
C SER A 226 -24.43 -11.43 -5.76
N ARG A 227 -24.37 -12.77 -5.72
CA ARG A 227 -24.72 -13.59 -4.54
C ARG A 227 -23.49 -13.95 -3.71
N GLY A 228 -22.30 -13.55 -4.15
CA GLY A 228 -21.04 -13.82 -3.47
C GLY A 228 -20.53 -15.24 -3.63
N THR A 229 -21.05 -16.01 -4.60
CA THR A 229 -20.48 -17.32 -4.97
C THR A 229 -19.40 -17.14 -6.04
N GLY A 230 -18.48 -18.09 -6.11
CA GLY A 230 -17.41 -18.11 -7.11
C GLY A 230 -17.89 -18.68 -8.45
N ASN A 231 -16.94 -18.91 -9.36
CA ASN A 231 -17.11 -19.43 -10.72
C ASN A 231 -17.34 -20.96 -10.78
N ASP A 232 -18.26 -21.48 -9.96
CA ASP A 232 -18.68 -22.90 -9.87
C ASP A 232 -17.57 -23.95 -9.61
N GLU A 233 -16.32 -23.51 -9.49
CA GLU A 233 -15.13 -24.32 -9.22
C GLU A 233 -14.34 -23.76 -8.03
N ASN A 234 -13.53 -24.61 -7.39
CA ASN A 234 -12.51 -24.13 -6.47
C ASN A 234 -11.33 -23.59 -7.28
N GLY A 235 -10.51 -22.74 -6.70
CA GLY A 235 -9.25 -22.38 -7.34
C GLY A 235 -8.38 -21.57 -6.40
N TYR A 236 -7.07 -21.69 -6.62
CA TYR A 236 -6.04 -21.21 -5.73
C TYR A 236 -4.90 -20.62 -6.53
N VAL A 237 -4.24 -19.66 -5.90
CA VAL A 237 -3.04 -19.00 -6.40
C VAL A 237 -1.94 -19.31 -5.42
N TYR A 238 -0.83 -19.82 -5.95
CA TYR A 238 0.27 -20.29 -5.14
C TYR A 238 1.36 -19.25 -5.13
N LEU A 239 1.85 -18.94 -3.93
CA LEU A 239 2.89 -17.96 -3.70
C LEU A 239 4.04 -18.65 -2.98
N THR A 240 5.26 -18.40 -3.45
CA THR A 240 6.48 -18.88 -2.82
C THR A 240 7.44 -17.73 -2.53
N ASN A 241 8.30 -17.94 -1.54
CA ASN A 241 9.49 -17.11 -1.36
C ASN A 241 10.78 -17.82 -1.81
N SER A 242 11.90 -17.12 -1.69
CA SER A 242 13.25 -17.66 -1.97
C SER A 242 13.73 -18.74 -0.98
N LYS A 243 13.05 -18.90 0.17
CA LYS A 243 13.36 -19.93 1.17
C LYS A 243 12.62 -21.25 0.91
N GLY A 244 11.66 -21.27 -0.01
CA GLY A 244 10.82 -22.44 -0.30
C GLY A 244 9.57 -22.55 0.58
N THR A 245 9.23 -21.51 1.35
CA THR A 245 7.93 -21.43 2.03
C THR A 245 6.85 -21.13 1.00
N SER A 246 5.71 -21.80 1.10
CA SER A 246 4.60 -21.67 0.15
C SER A 246 3.25 -21.42 0.84
N TYR A 247 2.43 -20.58 0.22
CA TYR A 247 1.04 -20.31 0.60
C TYR A 247 0.13 -20.50 -0.62
N ALA A 248 -1.07 -21.01 -0.39
CA ALA A 248 -2.13 -21.07 -1.38
C ALA A 248 -3.26 -20.15 -0.94
N VAL A 249 -3.71 -19.26 -1.83
CA VAL A 249 -4.80 -18.33 -1.56
C VAL A 249 -5.84 -18.46 -2.65
N GLY A 250 -7.07 -18.72 -2.27
CA GLY A 250 -8.07 -19.13 -3.23
C GLY A 250 -9.49 -18.87 -2.78
N SER A 251 -10.43 -19.25 -3.62
CA SER A 251 -11.83 -19.33 -3.26
C SER A 251 -12.43 -20.67 -3.71
N ARG A 252 -13.45 -21.11 -2.98
CA ARG A 252 -14.24 -22.29 -3.33
C ARG A 252 -15.39 -21.89 -4.25
N ALA A 253 -16.03 -22.88 -4.90
CA ALA A 253 -17.25 -22.66 -5.69
C ALA A 253 -18.35 -21.93 -4.89
N SER A 254 -18.46 -22.21 -3.59
CA SER A 254 -19.39 -21.51 -2.67
C SER A 254 -19.06 -20.03 -2.43
N GLY A 255 -17.93 -19.55 -2.94
CA GLY A 255 -17.40 -18.21 -2.72
C GLY A 255 -16.73 -18.02 -1.36
N ALA A 256 -16.45 -19.11 -0.63
CA ALA A 256 -15.63 -19.05 0.58
C ALA A 256 -14.17 -18.82 0.19
N VAL A 257 -13.58 -17.73 0.67
CA VAL A 257 -12.16 -17.41 0.44
C VAL A 257 -11.32 -18.11 1.51
N VAL A 258 -10.24 -18.77 1.11
CA VAL A 258 -9.38 -19.58 1.99
C VAL A 258 -7.92 -19.18 1.79
N LEU A 259 -7.16 -19.20 2.89
CA LEU A 259 -5.72 -19.01 2.93
C LEU A 259 -5.11 -20.24 3.60
N LEU A 260 -4.21 -20.93 2.90
CA LEU A 260 -3.54 -22.14 3.35
C LEU A 260 -2.03 -21.93 3.34
N LYS A 261 -1.33 -22.54 4.30
CA LYS A 261 0.12 -22.60 4.38
C LYS A 261 0.59 -24.04 4.15
N TRP A 262 1.68 -24.20 3.41
CA TRP A 262 2.35 -25.50 3.28
C TRP A 262 3.22 -25.78 4.51
N ASP A 263 3.05 -26.96 5.12
CA ASP A 263 3.83 -27.41 6.27
C ASP A 263 4.96 -28.41 5.91
N GLY A 264 5.03 -28.88 4.66
CA GLY A 264 5.97 -29.91 4.22
C GLY A 264 5.29 -31.18 3.68
N GLY A 265 4.02 -31.42 4.01
CA GLY A 265 3.25 -32.54 3.49
C GLY A 265 1.76 -32.25 3.29
N ASN A 266 1.22 -31.26 3.98
CA ASN A 266 -0.19 -30.90 3.94
C ASN A 266 -0.37 -29.37 3.84
N TRP A 267 -1.57 -29.00 3.39
CA TRP A 267 -2.05 -27.63 3.41
C TRP A 267 -2.88 -27.39 4.69
N THR A 268 -2.44 -26.44 5.52
CA THR A 268 -3.08 -26.09 6.81
C THR A 268 -3.56 -24.64 6.84
#